data_AF-A0A517WHR6-F1
#
_entry.id   AF-A0A517WHR6-F1
#
_cell.length_a   1.000
_cell.length_b   1.000
_cell.length_c   1.000
_cell.angle_alpha   90.00
_cell.angle_beta   90.00
_cell.angle_gamma   90.00
#
_symmetry.space_group_name_H-M   'P 1'
#
loop_
_entity.id
_entity.type
_entity.pdbx_description
1 polymer ?
#
loop_
_entity_poly.entity_id
_entity_poly.type
_entity_poly.pdbx_seq_one_letter_code
_entity_poly.pdbx_strand_id
1 'polypeptide(L)'
;MAWPEISIDDFPPERDDEPSSLRQDIIDELSDHFVCALNRELLKNPDEKVARQRVLNQFGDPIKVARQLWLEAMKEKMMSQRIMTGLSAVMAVCCIAVVGIAWSMMQESRAFNLQMLEQFKQAQERPAGESSGELQPIEFQLVQEGSGDQPAEGFTGTLSKRDGNDTIFTVEAVSDQNGLLDFGKLPWGNYLLTLKAPWGEEMDSLNITTVPGRGFEQTIICPLGVPEKVAMQLHVNWREMPEGEDYYLLCDFNRTAAIRIIEQTGWVVKHSQTDAEDRMVILFDVKNNQMTRCPLTSKGLFEAVDPLKLDWRALERINQGKYGPPAIYLIKKSELSRLSEINSLNEIGVVRLFNDIDWGIYTQHFGGVFISPFKAFEIEHKLLKQLEMQNSSSLKYIDGTFHGFSTKQFATSSFFASTDQPNVWEINIPDLFPITRESGSLSSVR
;
A
#
# COMPACT_ATOMS: atom_id res chain seq x y z
N MET A 1 65.76 13.22 -2.29
CA MET A 1 66.10 14.37 -1.42
C MET A 1 65.10 14.37 -0.29
N ALA A 2 65.53 14.30 0.97
CA ALA A 2 64.63 14.20 2.12
C ALA A 2 64.17 15.59 2.59
N TRP A 3 62.95 15.95 2.20
CA TRP A 3 62.15 17.00 2.87
C TRP A 3 61.80 16.52 4.30
N PRO A 4 61.29 17.33 5.25
CA PRO A 4 60.84 16.77 6.52
C PRO A 4 59.77 15.70 6.23
N GLU A 5 60.05 14.45 6.61
CA GLU A 5 59.13 13.34 6.44
C GLU A 5 57.96 13.55 7.41
N ILE A 6 56.82 13.97 6.86
CA ILE A 6 55.56 13.96 7.60
C ILE A 6 55.19 12.49 7.76
N SER A 7 55.08 12.02 9.00
CA SER A 7 54.63 10.66 9.29
C SER A 7 53.13 10.64 9.55
N ILE A 8 52.52 9.47 9.38
CA ILE A 8 51.16 9.19 9.85
C ILE A 8 51.03 9.47 11.36
N ASP A 9 52.12 9.30 12.12
CA ASP A 9 52.18 9.57 13.56
C ASP A 9 52.08 11.05 13.92
N ASP A 10 52.26 11.96 12.94
CA ASP A 10 52.14 13.40 13.15
C ASP A 10 50.68 13.87 13.16
N PHE A 11 49.73 13.04 12.72
CA PHE A 11 48.29 13.32 12.73
C PHE A 11 47.66 13.01 14.11
N PRO A 12 46.46 13.56 14.40
CA PRO A 12 45.70 13.15 15.59
C PRO A 12 45.39 11.64 15.62
N PRO A 13 44.99 11.07 16.78
CA PRO A 13 44.60 9.66 16.88
C PRO A 13 43.55 9.26 15.84
N GLU A 14 43.66 8.02 15.32
CA GLU A 14 42.76 7.47 14.31
C GLU A 14 41.32 7.37 14.82
N ARG A 15 40.37 7.68 13.93
CA ARG A 15 38.93 7.59 14.20
C ARG A 15 38.32 6.51 13.33
N ASP A 16 37.33 5.81 13.88
CA ASP A 16 36.60 4.75 13.14
C ASP A 16 35.90 5.25 11.86
N ASP A 17 35.59 6.55 11.77
CA ASP A 17 34.92 7.18 10.64
C ASP A 17 35.88 7.88 9.66
N GLU A 18 37.19 7.74 9.87
CA GLU A 18 38.22 8.32 9.01
C GLU A 18 38.43 7.47 7.75
N PRO A 19 38.44 8.06 6.54
CA PRO A 19 38.79 7.32 5.33
C PRO A 19 40.21 6.77 5.42
N SER A 20 40.38 5.48 5.12
CA SER A 20 41.66 4.78 5.26
C SER A 20 42.80 5.38 4.42
N SER A 21 42.50 6.13 3.35
CA SER A 21 43.50 6.78 2.50
C SER A 21 43.81 8.23 2.92
N LEU A 22 42.95 8.89 3.70
CA LEU A 22 42.98 10.35 3.90
C LEU A 22 44.34 10.87 4.39
N ARG A 23 44.96 10.17 5.35
CA ARG A 23 46.27 10.57 5.90
C ARG A 23 47.37 10.46 4.84
N GLN A 24 47.37 9.38 4.08
CA GLN A 24 48.35 9.15 3.03
C GLN A 24 48.16 10.16 1.88
N ASP A 25 46.92 10.42 1.49
CA ASP A 25 46.57 11.39 0.46
C ASP A 25 47.08 12.81 0.83
N ILE A 26 46.93 13.22 2.09
CA ILE A 26 47.45 14.50 2.58
C ILE A 26 48.99 14.52 2.57
N ILE A 27 49.64 13.45 2.99
CA ILE A 27 51.11 13.35 3.01
C ILE A 27 51.67 13.43 1.59
N ASP A 28 51.08 12.69 0.66
CA ASP A 28 51.53 12.60 -0.73
C ASP A 28 51.37 13.96 -1.43
N GLU A 29 50.19 14.58 -1.32
CA GLU A 29 49.92 15.88 -1.95
C GLU A 29 50.80 16.99 -1.38
N LEU A 30 50.99 17.04 -0.05
CA LEU A 30 51.90 18.01 0.56
C LEU A 30 53.34 17.78 0.11
N SER A 31 53.79 16.53 0.07
CA SER A 31 55.15 16.18 -0.36
C SER A 31 55.40 16.61 -1.79
N ASP A 32 54.45 16.36 -2.70
CA ASP A 32 54.53 16.79 -4.10
C ASP A 32 54.59 18.31 -4.23
N HIS A 33 53.74 19.04 -3.48
CA HIS A 33 53.77 20.50 -3.46
C HIS A 33 55.08 21.08 -2.95
N PHE A 34 55.64 20.50 -1.87
CA PHE A 34 56.91 20.93 -1.31
C PHE A 34 58.08 20.66 -2.25
N VAL A 35 58.10 19.50 -2.91
CA VAL A 35 59.12 19.15 -3.91
C VAL A 35 59.04 20.10 -5.11
N CYS A 36 57.83 20.38 -5.61
CA CYS A 36 57.61 21.34 -6.69
C CYS A 36 58.07 22.76 -6.30
N ALA A 37 57.74 23.21 -5.08
CA ALA A 37 58.14 24.51 -4.58
C ALA A 37 59.66 24.63 -4.42
N LEU A 38 60.32 23.58 -3.91
CA LEU A 38 61.77 23.53 -3.76
C LEU A 38 62.47 23.60 -5.12
N ASN A 39 62.04 22.79 -6.09
CA ASN A 39 62.59 22.80 -7.44
C ASN A 39 62.47 24.20 -8.08
N ARG A 40 61.35 24.89 -7.86
CA ARG A 40 61.15 26.25 -8.34
C ARG A 40 62.09 27.27 -7.70
N GLU A 41 62.41 27.13 -6.41
CA GLU A 41 63.36 28.01 -5.74
C GLU A 41 64.82 27.69 -6.11
N LEU A 42 65.16 26.42 -6.31
CA LEU A 42 66.48 25.98 -6.78
C LEU A 42 66.84 26.55 -8.17
N LEU A 43 65.84 26.71 -9.05
CA LEU A 43 66.02 27.38 -10.35
C LEU A 43 66.38 28.87 -10.20
N LYS A 44 65.99 29.52 -9.10
CA LYS A 44 66.29 30.94 -8.83
C LYS A 44 67.56 31.13 -8.03
N ASN A 45 67.86 30.20 -7.13
CA ASN A 45 69.05 30.23 -6.29
C ASN A 45 69.60 28.80 -6.13
N PRO A 46 70.81 28.51 -6.64
CA PRO A 46 71.40 27.18 -6.58
C PRO A 46 71.80 26.74 -5.15
N ASP A 47 71.72 27.62 -4.14
CA ASP A 47 71.92 27.24 -2.74
C ASP A 47 70.66 26.56 -2.16
N GLU A 48 70.74 25.24 -2.01
CA GLU A 48 69.67 24.39 -1.49
C GLU A 48 69.21 24.77 -0.07
N LYS A 49 70.12 25.21 0.81
CA LYS A 49 69.75 25.58 2.18
C LYS A 49 68.89 26.84 2.20
N VAL A 50 69.25 27.82 1.37
CA VAL A 50 68.49 29.07 1.25
C VAL A 50 67.15 28.83 0.56
N ALA A 51 67.12 27.99 -0.50
CA ALA A 51 65.88 27.62 -1.19
C ALA A 51 64.90 26.91 -0.24
N ARG A 52 65.39 25.93 0.55
CA ARG A 52 64.58 25.21 1.53
C ARG A 52 63.99 26.12 2.61
N GLN A 53 64.80 27.04 3.16
CA GLN A 53 64.31 27.97 4.17
C GLN A 53 63.23 28.90 3.63
N ARG A 54 63.34 29.34 2.36
CA ARG A 54 62.31 30.18 1.73
C ARG A 54 61.00 29.45 1.52
N VAL A 55 61.04 28.18 1.10
CA VAL A 55 59.83 27.36 0.96
C VAL A 55 59.15 27.17 2.31
N LEU A 56 59.89 26.85 3.38
CA LEU A 56 59.32 26.72 4.73
C LEU A 56 58.76 28.05 5.26
N ASN A 57 59.42 29.18 4.97
CA ASN A 57 58.90 30.49 5.34
C ASN A 57 57.61 30.85 4.58
N GLN A 58 57.42 30.32 3.37
CA GLN A 58 56.24 30.59 2.54
C GLN A 58 55.06 29.67 2.87
N PHE A 59 55.30 28.38 3.05
CA PHE A 59 54.26 27.37 3.32
C PHE A 59 53.97 27.20 4.82
N GLY A 60 54.89 27.60 5.69
CA GLY A 60 54.80 27.37 7.13
C GLY A 60 55.30 25.99 7.55
N ASP A 61 54.96 25.61 8.78
CA ASP A 61 55.32 24.32 9.38
C ASP A 61 54.49 23.18 8.74
N PRO A 62 55.13 22.24 8.01
CA PRO A 62 54.44 21.18 7.27
C PRO A 62 53.49 20.35 8.15
N ILE A 63 53.86 20.10 9.40
CA ILE A 63 53.06 19.31 10.34
C ILE A 63 51.77 20.06 10.72
N LYS A 64 51.86 21.38 10.90
CA LYS A 64 50.68 22.20 11.22
C LYS A 64 49.71 22.27 10.04
N VAL A 65 50.24 22.39 8.83
CA VAL A 65 49.43 22.40 7.60
C VAL A 65 48.72 21.06 7.41
N ALA A 66 49.44 19.94 7.58
CA ALA A 66 48.86 18.60 7.49
C ALA A 66 47.71 18.39 8.50
N ARG A 67 47.89 18.83 9.75
CA ARG A 67 46.85 18.76 10.79
C ARG A 67 45.63 19.63 10.47
N GLN A 68 45.85 20.79 9.87
CA GLN A 68 44.75 21.68 9.48
C GLN A 68 43.92 21.07 8.36
N LEU A 69 44.57 20.52 7.32
CA LEU A 69 43.88 19.85 6.21
C LEU A 69 43.08 18.64 6.70
N TRP A 70 43.65 17.85 7.63
CA TRP A 70 42.92 16.75 8.27
C TRP A 70 41.68 17.23 9.04
N LEU A 71 41.81 18.30 9.83
CA LEU A 71 40.69 18.87 10.57
C LEU A 71 39.60 19.40 9.63
N GLU A 72 39.96 20.05 8.53
CA GLU A 72 39.01 20.56 7.54
C GLU A 72 38.27 19.42 6.84
N ALA A 73 38.97 18.35 6.43
CA ALA A 73 38.36 17.17 5.83
C ALA A 73 37.39 16.45 6.79
N MET A 74 37.74 16.33 8.07
CA MET A 74 36.91 15.65 9.07
C MET A 74 35.76 16.51 9.60
N LYS A 75 35.82 17.84 9.46
CA LYS A 75 34.80 18.78 9.99
C LYS A 75 33.41 18.53 9.42
N GLU A 76 33.32 18.21 8.13
CA GLU A 76 32.04 17.97 7.46
C GLU A 76 31.35 16.70 8.01
N LYS A 77 32.11 15.62 8.21
CA LYS A 77 31.62 14.37 8.79
C LYS A 77 31.17 14.55 10.24
N MET A 78 31.98 15.24 11.04
CA MET A 78 31.65 15.53 12.44
C MET A 78 30.39 16.40 12.59
N MET A 79 30.16 17.36 11.69
CA MET A 79 28.93 18.17 11.71
C MET A 79 27.71 17.37 11.23
N SER A 80 27.85 16.61 10.15
CA SER A 80 26.76 15.78 9.60
C SER A 80 26.24 14.76 10.61
N GLN A 81 27.12 14.05 11.30
CA GLN A 81 26.72 13.05 12.30
C GLN A 81 26.01 13.68 13.50
N ARG A 82 26.44 14.86 13.96
CA ARG A 82 25.79 15.58 15.06
C ARG A 82 24.41 16.10 14.69
N ILE A 83 24.26 16.62 13.47
CA ILE A 83 22.96 17.07 12.94
C ILE A 83 22.02 15.86 12.81
N MET A 84 22.49 14.76 12.21
CA MET A 84 21.68 13.56 12.02
C MET A 84 21.21 12.97 13.35
N THR A 85 22.10 12.84 14.33
CA THR A 85 21.75 12.33 15.67
C THR A 85 20.73 13.24 16.36
N GLY A 86 20.91 14.56 16.25
CA GLY A 86 19.95 15.54 16.78
C GLY A 86 18.57 15.43 16.11
N LEU A 87 18.52 15.28 14.79
CA LEU A 87 17.29 15.16 14.03
C LEU A 87 16.54 13.87 14.39
N SER A 88 17.25 12.73 14.50
CA SER A 88 16.67 11.45 14.90
C SER A 88 16.06 11.49 16.30
N ALA A 89 16.73 12.16 17.25
CA ALA A 89 16.21 12.31 18.61
C ALA A 89 14.91 13.15 18.64
N VAL A 90 14.87 14.25 17.88
CA VAL A 90 13.65 15.08 17.76
C VAL A 90 12.50 14.29 17.14
N MET A 91 12.76 13.54 16.07
CA MET A 91 11.75 12.70 15.43
C MET A 91 11.19 11.65 16.39
N ALA A 92 12.04 10.98 17.18
CA ALA A 92 11.60 10.02 18.17
C ALA A 92 10.68 10.66 19.23
N VAL A 93 11.03 11.85 19.72
CA VAL A 93 10.20 12.60 20.68
C VAL A 93 8.86 12.99 20.06
N CYS A 94 8.84 13.45 18.80
CA CYS A 94 7.60 13.77 18.09
C CYS A 94 6.71 12.53 17.93
N CYS A 95 7.26 11.38 17.56
CA CYS A 95 6.50 10.14 17.46
C CYS A 95 5.87 9.73 18.80
N ILE A 96 6.62 9.82 19.90
CA ILE A 96 6.12 9.52 21.24
C ILE A 96 5.01 10.49 21.64
N ALA A 97 5.16 11.78 21.35
CA ALA A 97 4.15 12.80 21.63
C ALA A 97 2.85 12.54 20.85
N VAL A 98 2.92 12.19 19.56
CA VAL A 98 1.75 11.86 18.74
C VAL A 98 1.01 10.65 19.30
N VAL A 99 1.73 9.58 19.69
CA VAL A 99 1.11 8.40 20.31
C VAL A 99 0.45 8.76 21.64
N GLY A 100 1.11 9.59 22.46
CA GLY A 100 0.56 10.07 23.74
C GLY A 100 -0.71 10.91 23.57
N ILE A 101 -0.73 11.84 22.61
CA ILE A 101 -1.90 12.64 22.28
C ILE A 101 -3.03 11.75 21.78
N ALA A 102 -2.76 10.82 20.86
CA ALA A 102 -3.77 9.89 20.34
C ALA A 102 -4.37 9.02 21.45
N TRP A 103 -3.54 8.52 22.38
CA TRP A 103 -3.98 7.76 23.53
C TRP A 103 -4.87 8.59 24.47
N SER A 104 -4.47 9.85 24.76
CA SER A 104 -5.24 10.78 25.59
C SER A 104 -6.62 11.07 24.97
N MET A 105 -6.66 11.40 23.67
CA MET A 105 -7.91 11.64 22.94
C MET A 105 -8.82 10.41 22.95
N MET A 106 -8.26 9.21 22.78
CA MET A 106 -9.03 7.97 22.84
C MET A 106 -9.62 7.72 24.24
N GLN A 107 -8.87 8.02 25.30
CA GLN A 107 -9.33 7.87 26.67
C GLN A 107 -10.41 8.90 27.03
N GLU A 108 -10.25 10.16 26.61
CA GLU A 108 -11.26 11.21 26.76
C GLU A 108 -12.54 10.88 26.00
N SER A 109 -12.44 10.40 24.75
CA SER A 109 -13.59 9.97 23.97
C SER A 109 -14.35 8.82 24.64
N ARG A 110 -13.65 7.83 25.21
CA ARG A 110 -14.27 6.74 25.98
C ARG A 110 -15.00 7.25 27.22
N ALA A 111 -14.36 8.15 27.97
CA ALA A 111 -14.95 8.72 29.18
C ALA A 111 -16.19 9.57 28.85
N PHE A 112 -16.13 10.37 27.80
CA PHE A 112 -17.28 11.13 27.29
C PHE A 112 -18.42 10.23 26.83
N ASN A 113 -18.11 9.18 26.05
CA ASN A 113 -19.10 8.19 25.61
C ASN A 113 -19.78 7.51 26.80
N LEU A 114 -19.02 7.11 27.82
CA LEU A 114 -19.56 6.50 29.03
C LEU A 114 -20.43 7.47 29.84
N GLN A 115 -20.00 8.73 30.00
CA GLN A 115 -20.81 9.75 30.68
C GLN A 115 -22.13 10.03 29.95
N MET A 116 -22.09 10.13 28.62
CA MET A 116 -23.28 10.30 27.78
C MET A 116 -24.20 9.08 27.86
N LEU A 117 -23.64 7.87 27.80
CA LEU A 117 -24.39 6.62 27.99
C LEU A 117 -25.08 6.57 29.35
N GLU A 118 -24.39 6.95 30.42
CA GLU A 118 -24.95 6.99 31.77
C GLU A 118 -26.11 7.99 31.86
N GLN A 119 -25.97 9.17 31.25
CA GLN A 119 -27.06 10.15 31.17
C GLN A 119 -28.29 9.59 30.43
N PHE A 120 -28.08 8.85 29.33
CA PHE A 120 -29.18 8.19 28.61
C PHE A 120 -29.81 7.07 29.44
N LYS A 121 -29.01 6.29 30.15
CA LYS A 121 -29.49 5.22 31.02
C LYS A 121 -30.38 5.77 32.15
N GLN A 122 -29.95 6.85 32.79
CA GLN A 122 -30.75 7.56 33.79
C GLN A 122 -32.04 8.16 33.21
N ALA A 123 -32.02 8.61 31.96
CA ALA A 123 -33.21 9.10 31.27
C ALA A 123 -34.17 7.98 30.85
N GLN A 124 -33.67 6.76 30.62
CA GLN A 124 -34.50 5.59 30.30
C GLN A 124 -35.36 5.14 31.48
N GLU A 125 -34.85 5.24 32.71
CA GLU A 125 -35.55 4.84 33.95
C GLU A 125 -36.65 5.83 34.39
N ARG A 126 -36.73 7.03 33.78
CA ARG A 126 -37.79 7.99 34.08
C ARG A 126 -39.14 7.54 33.49
N PRO A 127 -40.25 7.64 34.26
CA PRO A 127 -41.56 7.18 33.79
C PRO A 127 -42.03 7.96 32.54
N ALA A 128 -42.72 7.26 31.65
CA ALA A 128 -43.09 7.67 30.28
C ALA A 128 -43.95 8.95 30.13
N GLY A 129 -44.26 9.66 31.23
CA GLY A 129 -45.04 10.89 31.23
C GLY A 129 -44.23 12.18 31.07
N GLU A 130 -42.89 12.14 31.19
CA GLU A 130 -42.01 13.32 31.16
C GLU A 130 -40.84 13.19 30.16
N SER A 131 -40.97 12.39 29.10
CA SER A 131 -39.98 12.44 28.02
C SER A 131 -40.22 13.71 27.20
N SER A 132 -39.35 14.71 27.37
CA SER A 132 -39.07 15.65 26.28
C SER A 132 -38.84 14.80 25.02
N GLY A 133 -39.36 15.20 23.86
CA GLY A 133 -39.22 14.46 22.59
C GLY A 133 -37.78 14.34 22.07
N GLU A 134 -36.79 14.43 22.97
CA GLU A 134 -35.36 14.43 22.73
C GLU A 134 -34.80 13.03 22.56
N LEU A 135 -35.30 12.00 23.28
CA LEU A 135 -34.83 10.62 23.18
C LEU A 135 -35.91 9.70 22.61
N GLN A 136 -35.54 8.84 21.65
CA GLN A 136 -36.42 7.83 21.07
C GLN A 136 -35.72 6.48 20.98
N PRO A 137 -36.46 5.36 21.07
CA PRO A 137 -35.89 4.03 20.87
C PRO A 137 -35.37 3.89 19.44
N ILE A 138 -34.22 3.24 19.29
CA ILE A 138 -33.64 2.86 18.00
C ILE A 138 -33.38 1.35 18.05
N GLU A 139 -34.19 0.61 17.30
CA GLU A 139 -34.22 -0.84 17.31
C GLU A 139 -34.09 -1.38 15.89
N PHE A 140 -33.42 -2.52 15.74
CA PHE A 140 -33.35 -3.25 14.48
C PHE A 140 -33.78 -4.68 14.68
N GLN A 141 -34.65 -5.17 13.80
CA GLN A 141 -35.02 -6.57 13.75
C GLN A 141 -34.10 -7.28 12.76
N LEU A 142 -33.21 -8.13 13.26
CA LEU A 142 -32.30 -8.91 12.43
C LEU A 142 -32.95 -10.27 12.12
N VAL A 143 -33.03 -10.60 10.83
CA VAL A 143 -33.62 -11.86 10.34
C VAL A 143 -32.63 -12.57 9.42
N GLN A 144 -32.68 -13.89 9.38
CA GLN A 144 -31.78 -14.69 8.54
C GLN A 144 -32.24 -14.69 7.08
N GLU A 145 -31.28 -14.67 6.16
CA GLU A 145 -31.50 -14.87 4.73
C GLU A 145 -32.26 -16.18 4.45
N GLY A 146 -33.21 -16.15 3.50
CA GLY A 146 -33.93 -17.33 3.03
C GLY A 146 -35.11 -17.78 3.90
N SER A 147 -35.21 -17.29 5.14
CA SER A 147 -36.35 -17.51 6.02
C SER A 147 -36.67 -16.21 6.76
N GLY A 148 -37.56 -15.39 6.19
CA GLY A 148 -37.92 -14.06 6.71
C GLY A 148 -38.45 -14.02 8.15
N ASP A 149 -38.64 -15.18 8.79
CA ASP A 149 -39.14 -15.34 10.15
C ASP A 149 -38.09 -15.87 11.14
N GLN A 150 -36.90 -16.30 10.71
CA GLN A 150 -35.88 -16.79 11.64
C GLN A 150 -35.01 -15.65 12.17
N PRO A 151 -34.93 -15.46 13.50
CA PRO A 151 -34.08 -14.45 14.10
C PRO A 151 -32.58 -14.64 13.83
N ALA A 152 -31.86 -13.54 13.60
CA ALA A 152 -30.40 -13.54 13.55
C ALA A 152 -29.80 -13.14 14.91
N GLU A 153 -29.40 -14.14 15.70
CA GLU A 153 -28.82 -13.97 17.04
C GLU A 153 -27.30 -13.73 17.00
N GLY A 154 -26.78 -12.94 17.94
CA GLY A 154 -25.35 -12.78 18.19
C GLY A 154 -24.61 -11.81 17.26
N PHE A 155 -25.33 -11.10 16.38
CA PHE A 155 -24.73 -10.05 15.56
C PHE A 155 -24.41 -8.84 16.45
N THR A 156 -23.19 -8.32 16.31
CA THR A 156 -22.77 -7.12 17.03
C THR A 156 -23.05 -5.90 16.17
N GLY A 157 -23.82 -4.96 16.68
CA GLY A 157 -24.11 -3.70 16.04
C GLY A 157 -23.45 -2.53 16.76
N THR A 158 -22.88 -1.62 15.99
CA THR A 158 -22.29 -0.38 16.49
C THR A 158 -22.98 0.80 15.82
N LEU A 159 -23.61 1.65 16.62
CA LEU A 159 -24.36 2.82 16.17
C LEU A 159 -23.65 4.10 16.61
N SER A 160 -23.19 4.88 15.63
CA SER A 160 -22.43 6.12 15.87
C SER A 160 -23.25 7.34 15.52
N LYS A 161 -23.46 8.26 16.47
CA LYS A 161 -24.12 9.54 16.21
C LYS A 161 -23.17 10.46 15.44
N ARG A 162 -23.66 11.08 14.36
CA ARG A 162 -22.86 11.88 13.45
C ARG A 162 -23.36 13.33 13.40
N ASP A 163 -22.42 14.27 13.38
CA ASP A 163 -22.65 15.66 12.96
C ASP A 163 -21.68 15.98 11.82
N GLY A 164 -22.20 16.02 10.60
CA GLY A 164 -21.38 16.00 9.40
C GLY A 164 -20.43 14.79 9.37
N ASN A 165 -19.11 15.07 9.41
CA ASN A 165 -18.07 14.04 9.40
C ASN A 165 -17.58 13.62 10.80
N ASP A 166 -18.05 14.28 11.85
CA ASP A 166 -17.60 14.03 13.21
C ASP A 166 -18.50 13.00 13.90
N THR A 167 -17.88 12.08 14.66
CA THR A 167 -18.59 11.15 15.53
C THR A 167 -18.74 11.78 16.91
N ILE A 168 -19.98 12.00 17.35
CA ILE A 168 -20.27 12.58 18.67
C ILE A 168 -20.11 11.50 19.75
N PHE A 169 -20.77 10.36 19.57
CA PHE A 169 -20.65 9.20 20.42
C PHE A 169 -20.98 7.92 19.66
N THR A 170 -20.60 6.79 20.23
CA THR A 170 -20.87 5.46 19.69
C THR A 170 -21.42 4.56 20.78
N VAL A 171 -22.43 3.77 20.43
CA VAL A 171 -23.01 2.74 21.29
C VAL A 171 -22.93 1.39 20.59
N GLU A 172 -22.90 0.33 21.39
CA GLU A 172 -22.80 -1.06 20.92
C GLU A 172 -23.95 -1.87 21.50
N ALA A 173 -24.50 -2.77 20.70
CA ALA A 173 -25.54 -3.72 21.09
C ALA A 173 -25.27 -5.07 20.41
N VAL A 174 -25.82 -6.15 20.98
CA VAL A 174 -25.77 -7.49 20.39
C VAL A 174 -27.20 -7.98 20.22
N SER A 175 -27.50 -8.56 19.05
CA SER A 175 -28.84 -9.08 18.78
C SER A 175 -29.17 -10.28 19.65
N ASP A 176 -30.37 -10.28 20.22
CA ASP A 176 -30.83 -11.33 21.13
C ASP A 176 -31.36 -12.58 20.40
N GLN A 177 -31.93 -13.53 21.15
CA GLN A 177 -32.54 -14.77 20.63
C GLN A 177 -33.74 -14.52 19.71
N ASN A 178 -34.38 -13.35 19.81
CA ASN A 178 -35.46 -12.90 18.94
C ASN A 178 -34.93 -12.05 17.78
N GLY A 179 -33.61 -11.86 17.67
CA GLY A 179 -32.96 -11.08 16.62
C GLY A 179 -33.12 -9.58 16.83
N LEU A 180 -33.56 -9.16 18.02
CA LEU A 180 -33.73 -7.75 18.34
C LEU A 180 -32.36 -7.17 18.71
N LEU A 181 -31.93 -6.17 17.95
CA LEU A 181 -30.77 -5.34 18.21
C LEU A 181 -31.26 -3.99 18.76
N ASP A 182 -31.29 -3.89 20.09
CA ASP A 182 -31.79 -2.73 20.83
C ASP A 182 -30.65 -1.82 21.30
N PHE A 183 -30.59 -0.59 20.79
CA PHE A 183 -29.64 0.44 21.23
C PHE A 183 -30.19 1.34 22.36
N GLY A 184 -31.42 1.06 22.80
CA GLY A 184 -32.15 1.83 23.79
C GLY A 184 -32.63 3.18 23.26
N LYS A 185 -32.98 4.06 24.19
CA LYS A 185 -33.42 5.44 23.89
C LYS A 185 -32.22 6.34 23.63
N LEU A 186 -32.14 6.89 22.42
CA LEU A 186 -31.06 7.75 21.96
C LEU A 186 -31.60 9.07 21.37
N PRO A 187 -30.79 10.14 21.30
CA PRO A 187 -31.24 11.42 20.79
C PRO A 187 -31.58 11.40 19.30
N TRP A 188 -32.55 12.17 18.82
CA TRP A 188 -32.81 12.29 17.38
C TRP A 188 -31.61 12.84 16.60
N GLY A 189 -31.51 12.49 15.32
CA GLY A 189 -30.44 12.93 14.42
C GLY A 189 -29.91 11.83 13.50
N ASN A 190 -28.73 12.07 12.94
CA ASN A 190 -28.07 11.18 11.99
C ASN A 190 -27.17 10.17 12.71
N TYR A 191 -27.24 8.92 12.27
CA TYR A 191 -26.39 7.86 12.77
C TYR A 191 -25.84 7.02 11.63
N LEU A 192 -24.67 6.42 11.89
CA LEU A 192 -24.05 5.40 11.07
C LEU A 192 -24.11 4.07 11.83
N LEU A 193 -24.85 3.11 11.30
CA LEU A 193 -24.89 1.73 11.78
C LEU A 193 -23.82 0.91 11.05
N THR A 194 -23.08 0.12 11.82
CA THR A 194 -22.25 -0.98 11.31
C THR A 194 -22.67 -2.26 12.00
N LEU A 195 -22.75 -3.35 11.25
CA LEU A 195 -23.06 -4.67 11.79
C LEU A 195 -21.91 -5.62 11.52
N LYS A 196 -21.66 -6.52 12.47
CA LYS A 196 -20.67 -7.58 12.38
C LYS A 196 -21.31 -8.91 12.77
N ALA A 197 -21.17 -9.90 11.90
CA ALA A 197 -21.60 -11.26 12.15
C ALA A 197 -20.71 -11.94 13.21
N PRO A 198 -21.21 -12.97 13.93
CA PRO A 198 -20.42 -13.72 14.92
C PRO A 198 -19.10 -14.30 14.38
N TRP A 199 -19.05 -14.61 13.09
CA TRP A 199 -17.85 -15.14 12.41
C TRP A 199 -16.98 -14.06 11.74
N GLY A 200 -17.34 -12.79 11.88
CA GLY A 200 -16.49 -11.66 11.49
C GLY A 200 -16.80 -10.99 10.15
N GLU A 201 -17.80 -11.44 9.39
CA GLU A 201 -18.32 -10.68 8.23
C GLU A 201 -18.89 -9.33 8.70
N GLU A 202 -18.62 -8.26 7.95
CA GLU A 202 -19.10 -6.91 8.27
C GLU A 202 -20.06 -6.39 7.20
N MET A 203 -21.14 -5.77 7.62
CA MET A 203 -22.12 -5.12 6.74
C MET A 203 -21.60 -3.77 6.25
N ASP A 204 -21.87 -3.44 4.99
CA ASP A 204 -21.75 -2.07 4.49
C ASP A 204 -22.51 -1.10 5.42
N SER A 205 -21.87 0.01 5.76
CA SER A 205 -22.41 0.91 6.78
C SER A 205 -23.72 1.54 6.32
N LEU A 206 -24.73 1.52 7.19
CA LEU A 206 -26.06 2.06 6.92
C LEU A 206 -26.22 3.41 7.60
N ASN A 207 -26.54 4.45 6.82
CA ASN A 207 -26.91 5.75 7.37
C ASN A 207 -28.40 5.73 7.74
N ILE A 208 -28.71 6.13 8.97
CA ILE A 208 -30.08 6.33 9.44
C ILE A 208 -30.27 7.78 9.89
N THR A 209 -31.49 8.29 9.74
CA THR A 209 -31.89 9.58 10.29
C THR A 209 -33.15 9.37 11.12
N THR A 210 -33.08 9.75 12.39
CA THR A 210 -34.18 9.67 13.33
C THR A 210 -34.78 11.05 13.56
N VAL A 211 -36.10 11.11 13.76
CA VAL A 211 -36.85 12.35 13.98
C VAL A 211 -37.39 12.42 15.41
N PRO A 212 -37.53 13.62 15.99
CA PRO A 212 -38.05 13.78 17.35
C PRO A 212 -39.41 13.09 17.55
N GLY A 213 -39.57 12.41 18.69
CA GLY A 213 -40.85 11.86 19.14
C GLY A 213 -41.33 10.60 18.40
N ARG A 214 -40.52 9.98 17.54
CA ARG A 214 -40.86 8.72 16.85
C ARG A 214 -39.74 7.70 17.01
N GLY A 215 -40.07 6.51 17.53
CA GLY A 215 -39.15 5.37 17.53
C GLY A 215 -38.69 5.01 16.12
N PHE A 216 -37.44 4.53 16.01
CA PHE A 216 -36.90 4.03 14.77
C PHE A 216 -36.84 2.50 14.83
N GLU A 217 -37.49 1.86 13.87
CA GLU A 217 -37.52 0.41 13.71
C GLU A 217 -37.21 0.07 12.26
N GLN A 218 -36.30 -0.87 12.04
CA GLN A 218 -35.98 -1.37 10.70
C GLN A 218 -35.60 -2.85 10.76
N THR A 219 -36.06 -3.62 9.78
CA THR A 219 -35.63 -5.00 9.59
C THR A 219 -34.39 -5.05 8.69
N ILE A 220 -33.39 -5.85 9.09
CA ILE A 220 -32.18 -6.10 8.31
C ILE A 220 -32.05 -7.61 8.09
N ILE A 221 -31.81 -8.00 6.83
CA ILE A 221 -31.55 -9.40 6.49
C ILE A 221 -30.05 -9.69 6.62
N CYS A 222 -29.75 -10.68 7.43
CA CYS A 222 -28.41 -11.09 7.82
C CYS A 222 -28.02 -12.42 7.17
N PRO A 223 -26.72 -12.66 6.93
CA PRO A 223 -26.24 -13.94 6.45
C PRO A 223 -26.57 -15.07 7.42
N LEU A 224 -26.94 -16.23 6.85
CA LEU A 224 -27.28 -17.44 7.62
C LEU A 224 -26.08 -18.04 8.38
N GLY A 225 -24.86 -17.81 7.90
CA GLY A 225 -23.65 -18.42 8.43
C GLY A 225 -22.40 -17.96 7.70
N VAL A 226 -21.27 -18.57 8.10
CA VAL A 226 -19.93 -18.40 7.49
C VAL A 226 -20.02 -18.56 5.96
N PRO A 227 -19.32 -17.73 5.16
CA PRO A 227 -19.33 -17.90 3.70
C PRO A 227 -18.83 -19.28 3.32
N GLU A 228 -19.57 -19.97 2.47
CA GLU A 228 -19.13 -21.26 1.96
C GLU A 228 -17.93 -21.09 1.01
N LYS A 229 -16.99 -22.04 1.05
CA LYS A 229 -15.93 -22.14 0.04
C LYS A 229 -16.45 -22.93 -1.16
N VAL A 230 -16.56 -22.29 -2.31
CA VAL A 230 -17.02 -22.88 -3.57
C VAL A 230 -15.85 -23.12 -4.52
N ALA A 231 -15.98 -24.11 -5.39
CA ALA A 231 -14.98 -24.34 -6.44
C ALA A 231 -15.12 -23.28 -7.53
N MET A 232 -14.01 -22.69 -7.95
CA MET A 232 -13.91 -21.71 -9.03
C MET A 232 -12.91 -22.20 -10.07
N GLN A 233 -13.21 -21.96 -11.35
CA GLN A 233 -12.33 -22.21 -12.48
C GLN A 233 -12.02 -20.88 -13.16
N LEU A 234 -10.78 -20.72 -13.63
CA LEU A 234 -10.36 -19.56 -14.38
C LEU A 234 -10.19 -19.95 -15.85
N HIS A 235 -10.78 -19.19 -16.75
CA HIS A 235 -10.58 -19.30 -18.19
C HIS A 235 -9.99 -18.00 -18.72
N VAL A 236 -8.93 -18.13 -19.51
CA VAL A 236 -8.25 -16.99 -20.12
C VAL A 236 -8.50 -17.01 -21.61
N ASN A 237 -9.02 -15.90 -22.13
CA ASN A 237 -9.11 -15.64 -23.55
C ASN A 237 -8.06 -14.59 -23.93
N TRP A 238 -7.01 -15.02 -24.62
CA TRP A 238 -5.92 -14.17 -25.08
C TRP A 238 -5.58 -14.52 -26.54
N ARG A 239 -6.24 -13.84 -27.48
CA ARG A 239 -6.11 -14.13 -28.91
C ARG A 239 -4.79 -13.68 -29.50
N GLU A 240 -4.43 -12.43 -29.27
CA GLU A 240 -3.21 -11.80 -29.79
C GLU A 240 -2.02 -12.06 -28.84
N MET A 241 -1.90 -13.30 -28.35
CA MET A 241 -0.73 -13.69 -27.55
C MET A 241 0.50 -13.75 -28.47
N PRO A 242 1.63 -13.13 -28.10
CA PRO A 242 2.84 -13.16 -28.93
C PRO A 242 3.28 -14.59 -29.27
N GLU A 243 3.50 -14.86 -30.56
CA GLU A 243 3.92 -16.19 -31.02
C GLU A 243 5.25 -16.63 -30.38
N GLY A 244 5.31 -17.90 -29.95
CA GLY A 244 6.53 -18.50 -29.41
C GLY A 244 6.83 -18.19 -27.94
N GLU A 245 5.96 -17.44 -27.26
CA GLU A 245 6.10 -17.09 -25.84
C GLU A 245 5.11 -17.88 -24.98
N ASP A 246 5.61 -18.58 -23.96
CA ASP A 246 4.76 -19.19 -22.92
C ASP A 246 4.57 -18.15 -21.80
N TYR A 247 3.32 -17.90 -21.39
CA TYR A 247 2.98 -16.95 -20.34
C TYR A 247 2.32 -17.62 -19.12
N TYR A 248 2.63 -17.06 -17.96
CA TYR A 248 1.81 -17.16 -16.76
C TYR A 248 1.08 -15.85 -16.51
N LEU A 249 -0.15 -15.94 -16.03
CA LEU A 249 -0.84 -14.79 -15.46
C LEU A 249 -0.77 -14.86 -13.94
N LEU A 250 -0.34 -13.78 -13.31
CA LEU A 250 -0.52 -13.61 -11.88
C LEU A 250 -1.76 -12.74 -11.65
N CYS A 251 -2.83 -13.34 -11.15
CA CYS A 251 -4.08 -12.66 -10.84
C CYS A 251 -4.12 -12.34 -9.35
N ASP A 252 -3.91 -11.06 -9.00
CA ASP A 252 -3.92 -10.56 -7.63
C ASP A 252 -5.31 -10.00 -7.26
N PHE A 253 -6.05 -10.76 -6.46
CA PHE A 253 -7.35 -10.42 -5.90
C PHE A 253 -7.25 -9.91 -4.45
N ASN A 254 -6.05 -9.60 -3.92
CA ASN A 254 -5.90 -9.23 -2.50
C ASN A 254 -6.63 -7.94 -2.10
N ARG A 255 -6.90 -7.04 -3.05
CA ARG A 255 -7.72 -5.84 -2.80
C ARG A 255 -9.21 -6.06 -2.99
N THR A 256 -9.62 -7.21 -3.50
CA THR A 256 -11.02 -7.53 -3.73
C THR A 256 -11.48 -8.40 -2.58
N ALA A 257 -12.27 -7.81 -1.67
CA ALA A 257 -12.94 -8.62 -0.66
C ALA A 257 -14.08 -9.41 -1.33
N ALA A 258 -14.34 -10.62 -0.84
CA ALA A 258 -15.55 -11.33 -1.17
C ALA A 258 -16.75 -10.59 -0.54
N ILE A 259 -17.60 -10.01 -1.39
CA ILE A 259 -18.81 -9.30 -0.97
C ILE A 259 -20.01 -10.20 -1.22
N ARG A 260 -20.63 -10.71 -0.16
CA ARG A 260 -21.93 -11.35 -0.26
C ARG A 260 -23.00 -10.28 -0.35
N ILE A 261 -23.78 -10.29 -1.44
CA ILE A 261 -24.92 -9.38 -1.58
C ILE A 261 -26.14 -10.16 -1.12
N ILE A 262 -26.72 -9.74 0.01
CA ILE A 262 -27.93 -10.31 0.57
C ILE A 262 -29.01 -9.24 0.44
N GLU A 263 -29.96 -9.49 -0.45
CA GLU A 263 -30.91 -8.49 -0.97
C GLU A 263 -30.23 -7.22 -1.50
N GLN A 264 -30.20 -6.14 -0.71
CA GLN A 264 -29.60 -4.86 -1.07
C GLN A 264 -28.39 -4.51 -0.20
N THR A 265 -27.96 -5.44 0.65
CA THR A 265 -26.93 -5.21 1.65
C THR A 265 -25.68 -6.02 1.31
N GLY A 266 -24.56 -5.33 1.18
CA GLY A 266 -23.24 -5.95 1.05
C GLY A 266 -22.71 -6.40 2.41
N TRP A 267 -22.30 -7.66 2.50
CA TRP A 267 -21.58 -8.24 3.62
C TRP A 267 -20.18 -8.63 3.16
N VAL A 268 -19.18 -8.09 3.83
CA VAL A 268 -17.79 -8.14 3.43
C VAL A 268 -17.00 -9.01 4.39
N VAL A 269 -16.32 -10.02 3.85
CA VAL A 269 -15.29 -10.74 4.59
C VAL A 269 -14.00 -9.94 4.47
N LYS A 270 -13.57 -9.28 5.55
CA LYS A 270 -12.24 -8.65 5.56
C LYS A 270 -11.17 -9.75 5.62
N HIS A 271 -10.34 -9.84 4.58
CA HIS A 271 -9.18 -10.74 4.59
C HIS A 271 -8.24 -10.37 5.74
N SER A 272 -7.74 -11.37 6.46
CA SER A 272 -6.70 -11.18 7.46
C SER A 272 -5.45 -10.64 6.78
N GLN A 273 -4.97 -9.45 7.18
CA GLN A 273 -3.72 -8.90 6.61
C GLN A 273 -2.49 -9.74 6.99
N THR A 274 -2.61 -10.56 8.04
CA THR A 274 -1.53 -11.36 8.62
C THR A 274 -1.52 -12.81 8.18
N ASP A 275 -2.58 -13.30 7.55
CA ASP A 275 -2.65 -14.68 7.07
C ASP A 275 -2.39 -14.73 5.55
N ALA A 276 -1.28 -15.36 5.16
CA ALA A 276 -0.95 -15.54 3.75
C ALA A 276 -1.92 -16.51 3.06
N GLU A 277 -2.57 -17.41 3.80
CA GLU A 277 -3.57 -18.34 3.24
C GLU A 277 -4.90 -17.66 2.91
N ASP A 278 -5.17 -16.48 3.49
CA ASP A 278 -6.35 -15.68 3.16
C ASP A 278 -6.14 -14.80 1.92
N ARG A 279 -4.89 -14.68 1.44
CA ARG A 279 -4.55 -13.88 0.26
C ARG A 279 -4.88 -14.64 -1.02
N MET A 280 -5.70 -14.01 -1.87
CA MET A 280 -6.14 -14.58 -3.13
C MET A 280 -5.24 -14.09 -4.26
N VAL A 281 -4.07 -14.71 -4.39
CA VAL A 281 -3.17 -14.51 -5.53
C VAL A 281 -3.05 -15.83 -6.27
N ILE A 282 -3.48 -15.83 -7.53
CA ILE A 282 -3.53 -17.01 -8.37
C ILE A 282 -2.47 -16.89 -9.46
N LEU A 283 -1.63 -17.91 -9.61
CA LEU A 283 -0.79 -18.07 -10.77
C LEU A 283 -1.48 -19.02 -11.74
N PHE A 284 -1.73 -18.56 -12.96
CA PHE A 284 -2.42 -19.29 -14.02
C PHE A 284 -1.46 -19.60 -15.17
N ASP A 285 -1.39 -20.86 -15.57
CA ASP A 285 -0.64 -21.34 -16.73
C ASP A 285 -1.55 -21.28 -17.97
N VAL A 286 -1.31 -20.28 -18.81
CA VAL A 286 -2.15 -20.00 -19.99
C VAL A 286 -2.17 -21.18 -20.96
N LYS A 287 -1.05 -21.88 -21.11
CA LYS A 287 -0.90 -22.97 -22.07
C LYS A 287 -1.62 -24.23 -21.64
N ASN A 288 -1.53 -24.56 -20.36
CA ASN A 288 -2.06 -25.81 -19.81
C ASN A 288 -3.44 -25.67 -19.16
N ASN A 289 -4.00 -24.44 -19.10
CA ASN A 289 -5.31 -24.13 -18.52
C ASN A 289 -5.44 -24.67 -17.09
N GLN A 290 -4.43 -24.40 -16.27
CA GLN A 290 -4.31 -24.84 -14.88
C GLN A 290 -3.82 -23.69 -14.02
N MET A 291 -4.11 -23.76 -12.73
CA MET A 291 -3.76 -22.71 -11.79
C MET A 291 -3.28 -23.25 -10.46
N THR A 292 -2.65 -22.37 -9.70
CA THR A 292 -2.22 -22.65 -8.34
C THR A 292 -2.20 -21.35 -7.54
N ARG A 293 -2.16 -21.46 -6.22
CA ARG A 293 -1.93 -20.28 -5.38
C ARG A 293 -0.48 -19.84 -5.52
N CYS A 294 -0.27 -18.54 -5.74
CA CYS A 294 1.07 -17.99 -5.75
C CYS A 294 1.68 -18.10 -4.34
N PRO A 295 2.89 -18.68 -4.19
CA PRO A 295 3.63 -18.61 -2.94
C PRO A 295 3.94 -17.15 -2.59
N LEU A 296 3.66 -16.77 -1.35
CA LEU A 296 3.93 -15.45 -0.81
C LEU A 296 4.65 -15.58 0.55
N THR A 297 5.46 -14.58 0.88
CA THR A 297 6.04 -14.45 2.23
C THR A 297 4.93 -14.28 3.30
N SER A 298 5.28 -14.37 4.59
CA SER A 298 4.35 -14.05 5.68
C SER A 298 3.83 -12.61 5.69
N LYS A 299 4.53 -11.69 5.02
CA LYS A 299 4.07 -10.30 4.78
C LYS A 299 3.21 -10.17 3.51
N GLY A 300 3.02 -11.30 2.83
CA GLY A 300 2.39 -11.51 1.53
C GLY A 300 3.01 -10.72 0.38
N LEU A 301 4.33 -10.58 0.41
CA LEU A 301 5.17 -10.20 -0.73
C LEU A 301 5.45 -11.41 -1.62
N PHE A 302 5.64 -11.18 -2.93
CA PHE A 302 5.96 -12.23 -3.89
C PHE A 302 7.33 -12.86 -3.63
N GLU A 303 7.42 -14.18 -3.73
CA GLU A 303 8.69 -14.92 -3.66
C GLU A 303 9.12 -15.39 -5.04
N ALA A 304 10.41 -15.74 -5.21
CA ALA A 304 10.86 -16.40 -6.42
C ALA A 304 10.24 -17.80 -6.49
N VAL A 305 9.59 -18.13 -7.62
CA VAL A 305 8.82 -19.37 -7.76
C VAL A 305 9.53 -20.33 -8.71
N ASP A 306 9.66 -21.58 -8.28
CA ASP A 306 10.06 -22.70 -9.13
C ASP A 306 8.81 -23.44 -9.62
N PRO A 307 8.48 -23.39 -10.92
CA PRO A 307 7.25 -23.98 -11.44
C PRO A 307 7.16 -25.50 -11.27
N LEU A 308 8.28 -26.21 -11.06
CA LEU A 308 8.29 -27.65 -10.80
C LEU A 308 7.84 -28.00 -9.38
N LYS A 309 7.83 -27.02 -8.46
CA LYS A 309 7.39 -27.20 -7.07
C LYS A 309 5.95 -26.80 -6.83
N LEU A 310 5.27 -26.31 -7.87
CA LEU A 310 3.89 -25.85 -7.79
C LEU A 310 2.91 -27.02 -7.94
N ASP A 311 1.89 -27.02 -7.09
CA ASP A 311 0.77 -27.94 -7.20
C ASP A 311 -0.31 -27.34 -8.10
N TRP A 312 -0.28 -27.72 -9.37
CA TRP A 312 -1.21 -27.23 -10.38
C TRP A 312 -2.54 -27.96 -10.35
N ARG A 313 -3.63 -27.19 -10.43
CA ARG A 313 -5.00 -27.68 -10.31
C ARG A 313 -5.90 -27.00 -11.34
N ALA A 314 -6.98 -27.68 -11.73
CA ALA A 314 -7.97 -27.09 -12.63
C ALA A 314 -8.95 -26.15 -11.91
N LEU A 315 -9.10 -26.30 -10.59
CA LEU A 315 -10.04 -25.54 -9.76
C LEU A 315 -9.40 -25.13 -8.44
N GLU A 316 -9.92 -24.05 -7.88
CA GLU A 316 -9.50 -23.48 -6.60
C GLU A 316 -10.72 -23.25 -5.71
N ARG A 317 -10.57 -23.40 -4.40
CA ARG A 317 -11.67 -23.17 -3.45
C ARG A 317 -11.58 -21.77 -2.87
N ILE A 318 -12.58 -20.95 -3.16
CA ILE A 318 -12.66 -19.55 -2.74
C ILE A 318 -13.96 -19.29 -1.98
N ASN A 319 -14.02 -18.23 -1.17
CA ASN A 319 -15.26 -17.85 -0.50
C ASN A 319 -16.32 -17.46 -1.54
N GLN A 320 -17.59 -17.80 -1.28
CA GLN A 320 -18.69 -17.26 -2.07
C GLN A 320 -18.76 -15.74 -1.93
N GLY A 321 -19.21 -15.06 -2.98
CA GLY A 321 -19.37 -13.62 -3.03
C GLY A 321 -18.99 -13.03 -4.38
N LYS A 322 -19.15 -11.71 -4.46
CA LYS A 322 -18.72 -10.86 -5.55
C LYS A 322 -17.31 -10.35 -5.26
N TYR A 323 -16.44 -10.50 -6.24
CA TYR A 323 -15.07 -10.00 -6.26
C TYR A 323 -14.95 -8.89 -7.30
N GLY A 324 -14.18 -7.86 -6.98
CA GLY A 324 -13.76 -6.85 -7.95
C GLY A 324 -12.75 -7.39 -8.96
N PRO A 325 -12.29 -6.55 -9.89
CA PRO A 325 -11.31 -6.97 -10.88
C PRO A 325 -9.91 -7.11 -10.26
N PRO A 326 -9.16 -8.18 -10.58
CA PRO A 326 -7.80 -8.35 -10.09
C PRO A 326 -6.83 -7.41 -10.81
N ALA A 327 -5.63 -7.24 -10.24
CA ALA A 327 -4.47 -6.86 -11.04
C ALA A 327 -3.94 -8.11 -11.75
N ILE A 328 -3.69 -8.02 -13.05
CA ILE A 328 -3.19 -9.15 -13.85
C ILE A 328 -1.77 -8.84 -14.29
N TYR A 329 -0.79 -9.59 -13.78
CA TYR A 329 0.59 -9.48 -14.25
C TYR A 329 0.84 -10.51 -15.35
N LEU A 330 1.36 -10.05 -16.48
CA LEU A 330 1.78 -10.85 -17.63
C LEU A 330 3.22 -11.27 -17.42
N ILE A 331 3.45 -12.51 -17.02
CA ILE A 331 4.78 -13.03 -16.67
C ILE A 331 5.21 -14.01 -17.74
N LYS A 332 6.31 -13.72 -18.47
CA LYS A 332 6.86 -14.75 -19.36
C LYS A 332 7.36 -15.91 -18.53
N LYS A 333 7.30 -17.11 -19.07
CA LYS A 333 7.79 -18.32 -18.40
C LYS A 333 9.26 -18.21 -17.95
N SER A 334 10.10 -17.54 -18.73
CA SER A 334 11.50 -17.26 -18.40
C SER A 334 11.69 -16.24 -17.27
N GLU A 335 10.66 -15.47 -16.93
CA GLU A 335 10.68 -14.41 -15.92
C GLU A 335 10.11 -14.85 -14.58
N LEU A 336 9.53 -16.06 -14.47
CA LEU A 336 8.88 -16.52 -13.25
C LEU A 336 9.83 -16.58 -12.04
N SER A 337 11.13 -16.88 -12.27
CA SER A 337 12.13 -16.87 -11.19
C SER A 337 12.42 -15.46 -10.65
N ARG A 338 11.97 -14.41 -11.35
CA ARG A 338 12.16 -13.00 -10.99
C ARG A 338 10.93 -12.39 -10.31
N LEU A 339 9.91 -13.20 -9.99
CA LEU A 339 8.64 -12.72 -9.41
C LEU A 339 8.83 -11.83 -8.18
N SER A 340 9.84 -12.10 -7.34
CA SER A 340 10.15 -11.29 -6.16
C SER A 340 10.60 -9.85 -6.49
N GLU A 341 11.10 -9.59 -7.70
CA GLU A 341 11.45 -8.24 -8.14
C GLU A 341 10.23 -7.34 -8.30
N ILE A 342 9.03 -7.92 -8.52
CA ILE A 342 7.77 -7.15 -8.62
C ILE A 342 7.53 -6.33 -7.36
N ASN A 343 7.91 -6.83 -6.18
CA ASN A 343 7.73 -6.11 -4.91
C ASN A 343 8.43 -4.73 -4.88
N SER A 344 9.43 -4.51 -5.75
CA SER A 344 10.15 -3.24 -5.87
C SER A 344 9.44 -2.23 -6.77
N LEU A 345 8.38 -2.62 -7.47
CA LEU A 345 7.58 -1.75 -8.34
C LEU A 345 6.61 -0.90 -7.49
N ASN A 346 7.15 0.16 -6.88
CA ASN A 346 6.35 1.04 -6.04
C ASN A 346 5.30 1.85 -6.83
N GLU A 347 5.63 2.20 -8.07
CA GLU A 347 4.80 3.03 -8.95
C GLU A 347 4.83 2.49 -10.38
N ILE A 348 3.65 2.37 -10.98
CA ILE A 348 3.45 1.84 -12.33
C ILE A 348 2.68 2.89 -13.13
N GLY A 349 3.29 3.33 -14.23
CA GLY A 349 2.61 4.14 -15.24
C GLY A 349 1.58 3.28 -15.98
N VAL A 350 0.30 3.67 -15.91
CA VAL A 350 -0.83 2.95 -16.50
C VAL A 350 -1.51 3.81 -17.55
N VAL A 351 -1.60 3.31 -18.79
CA VAL A 351 -2.47 3.89 -19.84
C VAL A 351 -3.90 3.44 -19.60
N ARG A 352 -4.86 4.37 -19.68
CA ARG A 352 -6.28 4.11 -19.48
C ARG A 352 -7.06 4.45 -20.73
N LEU A 353 -7.83 3.48 -21.23
CA LEU A 353 -8.80 3.69 -22.31
C LEU A 353 -10.21 3.54 -21.73
N PHE A 354 -10.76 4.65 -21.25
CA PHE A 354 -12.13 4.71 -20.76
C PHE A 354 -13.05 5.37 -21.81
N ASN A 355 -13.65 6.51 -21.48
CA ASN A 355 -14.37 7.31 -22.48
C ASN A 355 -13.39 8.07 -23.36
N ASP A 356 -12.34 8.61 -22.74
CA ASP A 356 -11.18 9.19 -23.39
C ASP A 356 -9.92 8.39 -23.03
N ILE A 357 -8.83 8.66 -23.75
CA ILE A 357 -7.52 8.22 -23.33
C ILE A 357 -7.00 9.14 -22.22
N ASP A 358 -6.39 8.54 -21.21
CA ASP A 358 -5.59 9.24 -20.20
C ASP A 358 -4.55 8.27 -19.65
N TRP A 359 -3.74 8.72 -18.69
CA TRP A 359 -2.82 7.87 -17.96
C TRP A 359 -2.77 8.26 -16.48
N GLY A 360 -2.15 7.42 -15.66
CA GLY A 360 -1.91 7.72 -14.25
C GLY A 360 -0.82 6.85 -13.66
N ILE A 361 -0.35 7.24 -12.48
CA ILE A 361 0.62 6.46 -11.69
C ILE A 361 -0.16 5.74 -10.60
N TYR A 362 0.02 4.44 -10.52
CA TYR A 362 -0.66 3.58 -9.55
C TYR A 362 0.37 2.77 -8.77
N THR A 363 0.04 2.45 -7.52
CA THR A 363 0.85 1.49 -6.77
C THR A 363 0.66 0.08 -7.35
N GLN A 364 1.64 -0.79 -7.14
CA GLN A 364 1.42 -2.23 -7.21
C GLN A 364 0.14 -2.61 -6.43
N HIS A 365 -0.65 -3.56 -6.94
CA HIS A 365 -1.97 -3.99 -6.41
C HIS A 365 -3.21 -3.14 -6.80
N PHE A 366 -3.14 -2.20 -7.74
CA PHE A 366 -4.35 -1.55 -8.25
C PHE A 366 -5.15 -2.51 -9.16
N GLY A 367 -6.33 -2.92 -8.71
CA GLY A 367 -7.20 -3.86 -9.45
C GLY A 367 -7.72 -3.27 -10.77
N GLY A 368 -8.06 -4.13 -11.72
CA GLY A 368 -8.59 -3.70 -13.02
C GLY A 368 -7.53 -3.23 -14.01
N VAL A 369 -6.29 -3.74 -13.88
CA VAL A 369 -5.15 -3.37 -14.72
C VAL A 369 -4.39 -4.60 -15.17
N PHE A 370 -3.95 -4.59 -16.42
CA PHE A 370 -2.95 -5.52 -16.98
C PHE A 370 -1.57 -4.90 -16.82
N ILE A 371 -0.62 -5.64 -16.26
CA ILE A 371 0.71 -5.17 -15.91
C ILE A 371 1.75 -6.06 -16.59
N SER A 372 2.69 -5.46 -17.30
CA SER A 372 3.89 -6.15 -17.80
C SER A 372 5.08 -5.69 -16.94
N PRO A 373 5.44 -6.43 -15.87
CA PRO A 373 6.35 -5.92 -14.84
C PRO A 373 7.80 -5.76 -15.31
N PHE A 374 8.24 -6.52 -16.33
CA PHE A 374 9.63 -6.55 -16.75
C PHE A 374 9.90 -5.87 -18.10
N LYS A 375 8.88 -5.70 -18.94
CA LYS A 375 8.97 -5.00 -20.23
C LYS A 375 7.84 -3.98 -20.33
N ALA A 376 8.15 -2.71 -20.54
CA ALA A 376 7.13 -1.70 -20.79
C ALA A 376 6.33 -2.05 -22.06
N PHE A 377 5.04 -1.71 -22.06
CA PHE A 377 4.21 -1.84 -23.24
C PHE A 377 4.64 -0.88 -24.32
N GLU A 378 4.60 -1.36 -25.56
CA GLU A 378 4.77 -0.52 -26.74
C GLU A 378 3.42 0.16 -27.02
N ILE A 379 3.43 1.47 -27.24
CA ILE A 379 2.22 2.27 -27.49
C ILE A 379 2.26 2.79 -28.93
N GLU A 380 1.14 2.67 -29.64
CA GLU A 380 1.00 3.26 -30.97
C GLU A 380 1.35 4.75 -30.95
N HIS A 381 2.25 5.18 -31.84
CA HIS A 381 2.78 6.54 -31.87
C HIS A 381 1.70 7.65 -31.92
N LYS A 382 0.59 7.39 -32.62
CA LYS A 382 -0.55 8.33 -32.66
C LYS A 382 -1.20 8.48 -31.29
N LEU A 383 -1.32 7.39 -30.55
CA LEU A 383 -1.89 7.34 -29.20
C LEU A 383 -0.96 8.01 -28.19
N LEU A 384 0.36 7.75 -28.30
CA LEU A 384 1.37 8.40 -27.47
C LEU A 384 1.34 9.93 -27.61
N LYS A 385 1.23 10.44 -28.84
CA LYS A 385 1.09 11.89 -29.09
C LYS A 385 -0.16 12.49 -28.44
N GLN A 386 -1.27 11.74 -28.37
CA GLN A 386 -2.48 12.22 -27.70
C GLN A 386 -2.27 12.35 -26.19
N LEU A 387 -1.59 11.37 -25.57
CA LEU A 387 -1.21 11.44 -24.15
C LEU A 387 -0.31 12.65 -23.87
N GLU A 388 0.71 12.88 -24.71
CA GLU A 388 1.63 14.01 -24.61
C GLU A 388 0.92 15.37 -24.68
N MET A 389 -0.08 15.50 -25.56
CA MET A 389 -0.83 16.74 -25.71
C MET A 389 -1.73 17.04 -24.49
N GLN A 390 -2.25 16.02 -23.81
CA GLN A 390 -3.16 16.20 -22.68
C GLN A 390 -2.44 16.53 -21.36
N ASN A 391 -1.22 16.02 -21.14
CA ASN A 391 -0.57 16.13 -19.82
C ASN A 391 0.97 16.19 -19.89
N SER A 392 1.50 17.12 -20.69
CA SER A 392 2.94 17.22 -21.02
C SER A 392 3.90 17.38 -19.84
N SER A 393 3.50 18.01 -18.73
CA SER A 393 4.35 18.21 -17.55
C SER A 393 4.44 16.97 -16.66
N SER A 394 3.37 16.19 -16.57
CA SER A 394 3.31 14.99 -15.71
C SER A 394 3.95 13.77 -16.39
N LEU A 395 3.89 13.67 -17.72
CA LEU A 395 4.49 12.54 -18.47
C LEU A 395 6.01 12.44 -18.33
N LYS A 396 6.68 13.57 -18.08
CA LYS A 396 8.14 13.61 -17.83
C LYS A 396 8.55 12.86 -16.58
N TYR A 397 7.65 12.63 -15.62
CA TYR A 397 7.95 11.92 -14.38
C TYR A 397 8.14 10.41 -14.57
N ILE A 398 7.57 9.83 -15.64
CA ILE A 398 7.66 8.39 -15.93
C ILE A 398 8.48 8.08 -17.18
N ASP A 399 9.20 9.08 -17.72
CA ASP A 399 9.99 8.99 -18.95
C ASP A 399 9.20 8.42 -20.15
N GLY A 400 7.87 8.58 -20.15
CA GLY A 400 6.97 7.99 -21.15
C GLY A 400 6.91 6.45 -21.16
N THR A 401 7.42 5.78 -20.11
CA THR A 401 7.36 4.31 -19.99
C THR A 401 6.09 3.87 -19.27
N PHE A 402 5.39 2.91 -19.87
CA PHE A 402 4.12 2.41 -19.35
C PHE A 402 4.19 0.90 -19.16
N HIS A 403 4.07 0.47 -17.92
CA HIS A 403 4.04 -0.94 -17.55
C HIS A 403 2.63 -1.46 -17.32
N GLY A 404 1.62 -0.57 -17.30
CA GLY A 404 0.24 -0.94 -17.08
C GLY A 404 -0.71 -0.46 -18.18
N PHE A 405 -1.79 -1.20 -18.33
CA PHE A 405 -2.91 -0.86 -19.22
C PHE A 405 -4.25 -1.20 -18.56
N SER A 406 -5.22 -0.30 -18.67
CA SER A 406 -6.56 -0.49 -18.13
C SER A 406 -7.63 -0.09 -19.13
N THR A 407 -8.66 -0.93 -19.25
CA THR A 407 -9.87 -0.63 -20.02
C THR A 407 -11.03 -0.42 -19.07
N LYS A 408 -12.01 0.40 -19.48
CA LYS A 408 -13.21 0.63 -18.65
C LYS A 408 -13.91 -0.68 -18.31
N GLN A 409 -14.03 -1.56 -19.31
CA GLN A 409 -14.71 -2.84 -19.14
C GLN A 409 -14.02 -3.71 -18.09
N PHE A 410 -12.70 -3.87 -18.15
CA PHE A 410 -11.98 -4.69 -17.19
C PHE A 410 -11.97 -4.03 -15.80
N ALA A 411 -11.74 -2.72 -15.74
CA ALA A 411 -11.74 -1.96 -14.49
C ALA A 411 -13.10 -1.93 -13.76
N THR A 412 -14.22 -2.14 -14.48
CA THR A 412 -15.56 -2.26 -13.88
C THR A 412 -16.09 -3.68 -13.86
N SER A 413 -15.27 -4.69 -14.22
CA SER A 413 -15.70 -6.08 -14.21
C SER A 413 -15.92 -6.59 -12.79
N SER A 414 -16.71 -7.65 -12.65
CA SER A 414 -16.97 -8.29 -11.37
C SER A 414 -17.04 -9.79 -11.57
N PHE A 415 -16.48 -10.52 -10.62
CA PHE A 415 -16.41 -11.96 -10.63
C PHE A 415 -17.29 -12.51 -9.52
N PHE A 416 -18.12 -13.50 -9.81
CA PHE A 416 -19.10 -14.00 -8.85
C PHE A 416 -18.84 -15.47 -8.56
N ALA A 417 -18.84 -15.81 -7.28
CA ALA A 417 -18.75 -17.17 -6.80
C ALA A 417 -19.96 -17.48 -5.94
N SER A 418 -20.74 -18.49 -6.31
CA SER A 418 -21.95 -18.89 -5.58
C SER A 418 -22.06 -20.41 -5.50
N THR A 419 -22.92 -20.89 -4.61
CA THR A 419 -23.14 -22.33 -4.38
C THR A 419 -24.02 -22.97 -5.45
N ASP A 420 -24.77 -22.17 -6.20
CA ASP A 420 -25.76 -22.59 -7.20
C ASP A 420 -25.23 -22.55 -8.65
N GLN A 421 -23.99 -22.11 -8.88
CA GLN A 421 -23.40 -21.92 -10.21
C GLN A 421 -22.05 -22.61 -10.38
N PRO A 422 -21.62 -22.91 -11.62
CA PRO A 422 -20.35 -23.56 -11.89
C PRO A 422 -19.11 -22.68 -11.65
N ASN A 423 -19.28 -21.38 -11.34
CA ASN A 423 -18.22 -20.42 -10.99
C ASN A 423 -17.02 -20.42 -11.98
N VAL A 424 -17.33 -20.28 -13.26
CA VAL A 424 -16.31 -20.13 -14.32
C VAL A 424 -16.04 -18.64 -14.50
N TRP A 425 -14.82 -18.22 -14.20
CA TRP A 425 -14.37 -16.83 -14.28
C TRP A 425 -13.59 -16.62 -15.56
N GLU A 426 -14.06 -15.71 -16.41
CA GLU A 426 -13.41 -15.41 -17.69
C GLU A 426 -12.56 -14.15 -17.60
N ILE A 427 -11.27 -14.28 -17.90
CA ILE A 427 -10.35 -13.17 -18.08
C ILE A 427 -10.12 -13.00 -19.58
N ASN A 428 -10.55 -11.86 -20.10
CA ASN A 428 -10.34 -11.49 -21.48
C ASN A 428 -9.17 -10.51 -21.56
N ILE A 429 -8.07 -10.93 -22.18
CA ILE A 429 -6.88 -10.09 -22.36
C ILE A 429 -7.04 -9.32 -23.68
N PRO A 430 -7.00 -7.98 -23.66
CA PRO A 430 -7.08 -7.17 -24.88
C PRO A 430 -5.80 -7.29 -25.71
N ASP A 431 -5.79 -6.70 -26.91
CA ASP A 431 -4.55 -6.55 -27.67
C ASP A 431 -3.61 -5.56 -26.96
N LEU A 432 -2.42 -6.02 -26.58
CA LEU A 432 -1.45 -5.28 -25.76
C LEU A 432 -0.09 -5.08 -26.45
N PHE A 433 0.12 -5.64 -27.65
CA PHE A 433 1.45 -5.75 -28.26
C PHE A 433 1.42 -5.35 -29.75
N PRO A 434 1.27 -4.05 -30.08
CA PRO A 434 1.29 -2.88 -29.20
C PRO A 434 -0.10 -2.43 -28.70
N ILE A 435 -0.13 -1.56 -27.69
CA ILE A 435 -1.37 -0.89 -27.26
C ILE A 435 -1.81 0.11 -28.34
N THR A 436 -3.02 -0.10 -28.84
CA THR A 436 -3.70 0.77 -29.80
C THR A 436 -4.99 1.33 -29.20
N ARG A 437 -5.70 2.19 -29.95
CA ARG A 437 -7.04 2.63 -29.52
C ARG A 437 -8.05 1.48 -29.50
N GLU A 438 -7.84 0.46 -30.34
CA GLU A 438 -8.73 -0.71 -30.46
C GLU A 438 -8.57 -1.68 -29.29
N SER A 439 -7.41 -1.67 -28.62
CA SER A 439 -7.17 -2.36 -27.34
C SER A 439 -8.20 -2.02 -26.25
N GLY A 440 -8.87 -0.86 -26.36
CA GLY A 440 -9.95 -0.46 -25.45
C GLY A 440 -11.35 -0.97 -25.80
N SER A 441 -11.54 -1.61 -26.96
CA SER A 441 -12.84 -2.04 -27.49
C SER A 441 -13.03 -3.55 -27.41
N LEU A 442 -14.25 -3.98 -27.06
CA LEU A 442 -14.71 -5.39 -27.09
C LEU A 442 -14.56 -6.08 -28.47
N SER A 443 -14.46 -5.31 -29.56
CA SER A 443 -14.17 -5.86 -30.88
C SER A 443 -12.79 -6.54 -30.96
N SER A 444 -11.84 -6.17 -30.09
CA SER A 444 -10.54 -6.85 -29.97
C SER A 444 -10.63 -8.22 -29.29
N VAL A 445 -11.77 -8.54 -28.66
CA VAL A 445 -12.03 -9.79 -27.92
C VAL A 445 -13.06 -10.66 -28.65
N ARG A 446 -13.44 -10.36 -29.90
CA ARG A 446 -14.51 -11.10 -30.64
C ARG A 446 -14.10 -12.31 -31.45
#